data_AF-A0ABD0QA81-F1
#
_entry.id   AF-A0ABD0QA81-F1
#
_cell.length_a   1.000
_cell.length_b   1.000
_cell.length_c   1.000
_cell.angle_alpha   90.00
_cell.angle_beta   90.00
_cell.angle_gamma   90.00
#
_symmetry.space_group_name_H-M   'P 1'
#
loop_
_entity.id
_entity.type
_entity.pdbx_description
1 polymer ?
#
loop_
_entity_poly.entity_id
_entity_poly.type
_entity_poly.pdbx_seq_one_letter_code
_entity_poly.pdbx_strand_id
1 'polypeptide(L)'
;DEEDHDSDEAPYTCSRMEDGGKLEFASMFDTLHAQTQTRPEPSSSGLQEDLNRVHRNLMRAWALGVSLGGSMEQRERLLKYTVLCIARLINLLRVRDSAGRKSRSTWVTHALHTLRTLLSFLPWDATRTAGRCCLTIAVELTRCFVDIFLPLSSADVALSSQNFNAALVVLQQASLSVDHTYSLPPRALHHGED
;
A
#
# COMPACT_ATOMS: atom_id res chain seq x y z
N ASP A 1 2.31 113.57 4.55
CA ASP A 1 0.91 113.47 4.98
C ASP A 1 0.19 112.69 3.90
N GLU A 2 0.22 111.37 4.03
CA GLU A 2 -0.87 110.51 4.54
C GLU A 2 -1.58 109.90 3.32
N GLU A 3 -1.21 108.67 2.98
CA GLU A 3 -2.00 107.44 3.21
C GLU A 3 -3.12 107.28 2.17
N ASP A 4 -2.98 106.28 1.29
CA ASP A 4 -4.07 105.33 1.11
C ASP A 4 -3.59 104.01 0.49
N HIS A 5 -4.27 102.98 0.96
CA HIS A 5 -3.96 101.57 1.05
C HIS A 5 -4.77 100.82 -0.02
N ASP A 6 -4.20 99.80 -0.67
CA ASP A 6 -4.90 98.54 -1.01
C ASP A 6 -3.91 97.51 -1.59
N SER A 7 -3.51 96.50 -0.81
CA SER A 7 -4.20 95.20 -0.60
C SER A 7 -3.87 94.21 -1.72
N ASP A 8 -2.85 93.36 -1.55
CA ASP A 8 -3.04 92.06 -0.89
C ASP A 8 -1.76 91.20 -0.93
N GLU A 9 -1.47 90.68 0.26
CA GLU A 9 -0.41 89.78 0.68
C GLU A 9 -0.31 88.52 -0.20
N ALA A 10 0.90 88.20 -0.67
CA ALA A 10 1.20 86.91 -1.27
C ALA A 10 1.22 85.81 -0.20
N PRO A 11 0.58 84.65 -0.41
CA PRO A 11 0.90 83.46 0.37
C PRO A 11 1.85 82.55 -0.42
N TYR A 12 3.07 82.46 0.10
CA TYR A 12 3.88 81.26 0.28
C TYR A 12 3.67 80.11 -0.72
N THR A 13 4.70 79.88 -1.51
CA THR A 13 4.98 78.63 -2.22
C THR A 13 4.92 77.43 -1.26
N CYS A 14 3.81 76.69 -1.27
CA CYS A 14 3.72 75.37 -0.65
C CYS A 14 4.10 74.32 -1.70
N SER A 15 5.34 73.84 -1.60
CA SER A 15 5.82 72.68 -2.33
C SER A 15 5.07 71.43 -1.87
N ARG A 16 4.16 70.92 -2.71
CA ARG A 16 3.64 69.56 -2.58
C ARG A 16 3.72 68.90 -3.95
N MET A 17 4.92 68.38 -4.25
CA MET A 17 5.07 67.40 -5.33
C MET A 17 4.24 66.18 -4.92
N GLU A 18 3.22 65.88 -5.70
CA GLU A 18 2.43 64.67 -5.59
C GLU A 18 3.38 63.48 -5.85
N ASP A 19 3.63 62.67 -4.83
CA ASP A 19 4.27 61.35 -4.94
C ASP A 19 3.29 60.39 -5.62
N GLY A 20 3.07 60.61 -6.92
CA GLY A 20 2.29 59.76 -7.79
C GLY A 20 3.17 58.65 -8.34
N GLY A 21 3.14 57.47 -7.73
CA GLY A 21 3.59 56.26 -8.42
C GLY A 21 4.38 55.23 -7.62
N LYS A 22 4.30 55.18 -6.29
CA LYS A 22 4.82 54.02 -5.56
C LYS A 22 3.75 52.93 -5.48
N LEU A 23 3.77 52.05 -6.48
CA LEU A 23 2.91 50.87 -6.52
C LEU A 23 3.11 50.03 -5.24
N GLU A 24 2.05 49.92 -4.44
CA GLU A 24 1.94 49.04 -3.29
C GLU A 24 1.83 47.57 -3.75
N PHE A 25 2.90 47.04 -4.34
CA PHE A 25 2.98 45.63 -4.76
C PHE A 25 3.49 44.68 -3.68
N ALA A 26 3.58 45.12 -2.42
CA ALA A 26 4.06 44.26 -1.34
C ALA A 26 2.95 43.42 -0.67
N SER A 27 1.67 43.62 -1.00
CA SER A 27 0.54 42.99 -0.29
C SER A 27 -0.36 42.16 -1.20
N MET A 28 0.22 41.22 -1.96
CA MET A 28 -0.61 40.20 -2.66
C MET A 28 0.04 38.82 -2.77
N PHE A 29 1.24 38.62 -2.22
CA PHE A 29 1.90 37.31 -2.25
C PHE A 29 1.46 36.35 -1.12
N ASP A 30 0.50 36.73 -0.28
CA ASP A 30 0.02 35.88 0.83
C ASP A 30 -1.29 35.12 0.51
N THR A 31 -1.95 35.41 -0.61
CA THR A 31 -3.20 34.72 -0.98
C THR A 31 -2.99 33.32 -1.55
N LEU A 32 -1.78 32.97 -1.99
CA LEU A 32 -1.44 31.63 -2.47
C LEU A 32 -1.21 30.62 -1.34
N HIS A 33 -1.01 31.07 -0.10
CA HIS A 33 -0.88 30.20 1.08
C HIS A 33 -2.11 30.22 2.00
N ALA A 34 -3.02 31.20 1.85
CA ALA A 34 -4.20 31.36 2.68
C ALA A 34 -5.32 30.30 2.45
N GLN A 35 -5.34 29.62 1.30
CA GLN A 35 -6.40 28.63 0.99
C GLN A 35 -6.07 27.17 1.35
N THR A 36 -4.89 26.88 1.89
CA THR A 36 -4.47 25.50 2.19
C THR A 36 -4.71 25.05 3.64
N GLN A 37 -5.39 25.83 4.48
CA GLN A 37 -5.57 25.50 5.91
C GLN A 37 -6.97 25.04 6.35
N THR A 38 -7.89 24.78 5.42
CA THR A 38 -9.26 24.31 5.76
C THR A 38 -9.64 23.01 5.08
N ARG A 39 -8.66 22.19 4.71
CA ARG A 39 -8.88 20.76 4.57
C ARG A 39 -7.99 20.07 5.60
N PRO A 40 -8.53 19.42 6.65
CA PRO A 40 -7.71 18.52 7.43
C PRO A 40 -7.16 17.49 6.43
N GLU A 41 -5.84 17.49 6.25
CA GLU A 41 -5.16 16.36 5.61
C GLU A 41 -5.74 15.10 6.26
N PRO A 42 -6.31 14.16 5.49
CA PRO A 42 -6.88 12.96 6.07
C PRO A 42 -5.78 12.32 6.90
N SER A 43 -5.96 12.29 8.22
CA SER A 43 -4.91 11.87 9.13
C SER A 43 -4.43 10.48 8.68
N SER A 44 -3.15 10.36 8.37
CA SER A 44 -2.55 9.11 7.88
C SER A 44 -2.75 7.96 8.86
N SER A 45 -3.04 8.26 10.13
CA SER A 45 -3.43 7.33 11.17
C SER A 45 -4.74 6.59 10.86
N GLY A 46 -5.80 7.29 10.43
CA GLY A 46 -7.09 6.67 10.14
C GLY A 46 -7.02 5.66 9.01
N LEU A 47 -6.32 6.01 7.92
CA LEU A 47 -6.12 5.09 6.79
C LEU A 47 -5.27 3.87 7.18
N GLN A 48 -4.28 4.02 8.07
CA GLN A 48 -3.47 2.87 8.54
C GLN A 48 -4.30 1.91 9.39
N GLU A 49 -5.15 2.42 10.27
CA GLU A 49 -6.05 1.61 11.08
C GLU A 49 -7.06 0.86 10.22
N ASP A 50 -7.60 1.51 9.18
CA ASP A 50 -8.49 0.90 8.20
C ASP A 50 -7.81 -0.25 7.44
N LEU A 51 -6.61 -0.04 6.89
CA LEU A 51 -5.88 -1.10 6.19
C LEU A 51 -5.54 -2.28 7.12
N ASN A 52 -5.16 -1.99 8.37
CA ASN A 52 -4.91 -3.02 9.38
C ASN A 52 -6.19 -3.79 9.72
N ARG A 53 -7.34 -3.11 9.81
CA ARG A 53 -8.64 -3.76 10.04
C ARG A 53 -9.00 -4.68 8.87
N VAL A 54 -8.85 -4.20 7.63
CA VAL A 54 -9.07 -4.99 6.42
C VAL A 54 -8.15 -6.21 6.40
N HIS A 55 -6.86 -6.05 6.66
CA HIS A 55 -5.90 -7.15 6.74
C HIS A 55 -6.36 -8.24 7.72
N ARG A 56 -6.69 -7.87 8.97
CA ARG A 56 -7.17 -8.82 9.98
C ARG A 56 -8.44 -9.55 9.53
N ASN A 57 -9.38 -8.84 8.93
CA ASN A 57 -10.63 -9.44 8.45
C ASN A 57 -10.38 -10.45 7.32
N LEU A 58 -9.48 -10.13 6.38
CA LEU A 58 -9.08 -11.05 5.32
C LEU A 58 -8.35 -12.28 5.87
N MET A 59 -7.45 -12.12 6.84
CA MET A 59 -6.77 -13.24 7.49
C MET A 59 -7.75 -14.17 8.23
N ARG A 60 -8.77 -13.61 8.89
CA ARG A 60 -9.84 -14.41 9.50
C ARG A 60 -10.68 -15.12 8.45
N ALA A 61 -11.10 -14.44 7.38
CA ALA A 61 -11.87 -15.03 6.30
C ALA A 61 -11.11 -16.20 5.64
N TRP A 62 -9.80 -16.04 5.45
CA TRP A 62 -8.91 -17.09 4.98
C TRP A 62 -8.89 -18.28 5.94
N ALA A 63 -8.56 -18.04 7.22
CA ALA A 63 -8.48 -19.09 8.22
C ALA A 63 -9.80 -19.85 8.37
N LEU A 64 -10.94 -19.15 8.30
CA LEU A 64 -12.28 -19.75 8.32
C LEU A 64 -12.53 -20.59 7.06
N GLY A 65 -12.32 -20.04 5.86
CA GLY A 65 -12.54 -20.74 4.60
C GLY A 65 -11.63 -21.97 4.45
N VAL A 66 -10.43 -21.90 5.00
CA VAL A 66 -9.50 -23.01 5.08
C VAL A 66 -9.98 -24.07 6.07
N SER A 67 -10.31 -23.68 7.31
CA SER A 67 -10.70 -24.59 8.41
C SER A 67 -12.05 -25.28 8.18
N LEU A 68 -13.00 -24.62 7.51
CA LEU A 68 -14.33 -25.17 7.26
C LEU A 68 -14.32 -26.31 6.21
N GLY A 69 -13.21 -26.53 5.51
CA GLY A 69 -13.02 -27.70 4.65
C GLY A 69 -14.15 -27.94 3.63
N GLY A 70 -14.50 -29.20 3.38
CA GLY A 70 -15.58 -29.55 2.44
C GLY A 70 -17.00 -29.14 2.88
N SER A 71 -17.18 -28.56 4.08
CA SER A 71 -18.50 -28.17 4.61
C SER A 71 -19.13 -27.00 3.86
N MET A 72 -18.31 -26.18 3.18
CA MET A 72 -18.78 -25.01 2.45
C MET A 72 -18.80 -25.28 0.94
N GLU A 73 -19.99 -25.34 0.34
CA GLU A 73 -20.19 -25.62 -1.10
C GLU A 73 -19.39 -24.69 -2.03
N GLN A 74 -19.22 -23.43 -1.63
CA GLN A 74 -18.50 -22.41 -2.40
C GLN A 74 -17.11 -22.10 -1.83
N ARG A 75 -16.52 -23.02 -1.05
CA ARG A 75 -15.20 -22.82 -0.42
C ARG A 75 -14.13 -22.34 -1.39
N GLU A 76 -13.98 -23.03 -2.52
CA GLU A 76 -12.96 -22.68 -3.52
C GLU A 76 -13.15 -21.24 -3.98
N ARG A 77 -14.38 -20.84 -4.33
CA ARG A 77 -14.70 -19.47 -4.75
C ARG A 77 -14.40 -18.44 -3.65
N LEU A 78 -14.74 -18.73 -2.39
CA LEU A 78 -14.43 -17.86 -1.25
C LEU A 78 -12.92 -17.67 -1.09
N LEU A 79 -12.14 -18.77 -1.15
CA LEU A 79 -10.69 -18.72 -1.03
C LEU A 79 -10.06 -17.92 -2.17
N LYS A 80 -10.46 -18.17 -3.42
CA LYS A 80 -10.00 -17.39 -4.58
C LYS A 80 -10.30 -15.90 -4.43
N TYR A 81 -11.52 -15.57 -4.03
CA TYR A 81 -11.90 -14.19 -3.79
C TYR A 81 -11.08 -13.55 -2.65
N THR A 82 -10.80 -14.30 -1.59
CA THR A 82 -9.96 -13.84 -0.48
C THR A 82 -8.53 -13.57 -0.95
N VAL A 83 -7.93 -14.43 -1.79
CA VAL A 83 -6.62 -14.19 -2.42
C VAL A 83 -6.62 -12.89 -3.21
N LEU A 84 -7.63 -12.67 -4.05
CA LEU A 84 -7.76 -11.43 -4.83
C LEU A 84 -7.83 -10.18 -3.95
N CYS A 85 -8.62 -10.24 -2.86
CA CYS A 85 -8.73 -9.13 -1.92
C CYS A 85 -7.40 -8.85 -1.20
N ILE A 86 -6.66 -9.89 -0.80
CA ILE A 86 -5.33 -9.75 -0.19
C ILE A 86 -4.35 -9.12 -1.18
N ALA A 87 -4.37 -9.55 -2.44
CA ALA A 87 -3.51 -8.98 -3.48
C ALA A 87 -3.79 -7.50 -3.71
N ARG A 88 -5.08 -7.11 -3.73
CA ARG A 88 -5.49 -5.69 -3.81
C ARG A 88 -5.00 -4.90 -2.60
N LEU A 89 -5.13 -5.45 -1.40
CA LEU A 89 -4.63 -4.83 -0.18
C LEU A 89 -3.11 -4.58 -0.23
N ILE A 90 -2.33 -5.59 -0.67
CA ILE A 90 -0.87 -5.44 -0.80
C ILE A 90 -0.51 -4.39 -1.85
N ASN A 91 -1.23 -4.33 -2.96
CA ASN A 91 -1.03 -3.27 -3.96
C ASN A 91 -1.34 -1.88 -3.41
N LEU A 92 -2.39 -1.72 -2.58
CA LEU A 92 -2.67 -0.45 -1.89
C LEU A 92 -1.53 -0.06 -0.94
N LEU A 93 -0.97 -1.03 -0.20
CA LEU A 93 0.20 -0.81 0.66
C LEU A 93 1.44 -0.41 -0.15
N ARG A 94 1.68 -1.06 -1.29
CA ARG A 94 2.78 -0.72 -2.22
C ARG A 94 2.65 0.71 -2.74
N VAL A 95 1.46 1.10 -3.20
CA VAL A 95 1.22 2.47 -3.72
C VAL A 95 1.43 3.50 -2.62
N ARG A 96 0.92 3.26 -1.41
CA ARG A 96 1.18 4.13 -0.26
C ARG A 96 2.67 4.27 0.04
N ASP A 97 3.40 3.16 0.16
CA ASP A 97 4.82 3.18 0.49
C ASP A 97 5.68 3.81 -0.61
N SER A 98 5.22 3.75 -1.87
CA SER A 98 5.88 4.42 -3.00
C SER A 98 5.78 5.95 -2.94
N ALA A 99 4.73 6.49 -2.31
CA ALA A 99 4.58 7.93 -2.09
C ALA A 99 5.49 8.44 -0.95
N GLY A 100 5.93 7.56 -0.05
CA GLY A 100 6.84 7.88 1.05
C GLY A 100 8.32 7.67 0.69
N ARG A 101 9.15 8.73 0.74
CA ARG A 101 10.57 8.71 0.36
C ARG A 101 11.49 7.72 1.12
N LYS A 102 11.00 7.01 2.15
CA LYS A 102 11.81 6.11 3.01
C LYS A 102 11.25 4.67 3.15
N SER A 103 10.15 4.32 2.49
CA SER A 103 9.29 3.17 2.89
C SER A 103 9.25 1.98 1.93
N ARG A 104 10.10 1.92 0.89
CA ARG A 104 9.95 0.87 -0.15
C ARG A 104 10.16 -0.57 0.38
N SER A 105 10.81 -0.76 1.53
CA SER A 105 11.07 -2.08 2.11
C SER A 105 9.93 -2.64 2.98
N THR A 106 9.01 -1.80 3.50
CA THR A 106 8.01 -2.23 4.48
C THR A 106 6.85 -3.02 3.85
N TRP A 107 6.36 -2.61 2.68
CA TRP A 107 5.31 -3.40 1.99
C TRP A 107 5.83 -4.77 1.53
N VAL A 108 7.12 -4.88 1.17
CA VAL A 108 7.74 -6.16 0.74
C VAL A 108 7.76 -7.13 1.90
N THR A 109 8.26 -6.70 3.07
CA THR A 109 8.27 -7.54 4.27
C THR A 109 6.86 -7.91 4.72
N HIS A 110 5.93 -6.96 4.66
CA HIS A 110 4.52 -7.22 4.98
C HIS A 110 3.88 -8.23 4.02
N ALA A 111 4.14 -8.13 2.72
CA ALA A 111 3.66 -9.07 1.71
C ALA A 111 4.23 -10.47 1.96
N LEU A 112 5.54 -10.62 2.13
CA LEU A 112 6.16 -11.91 2.40
C LEU A 112 5.67 -12.54 3.72
N HIS A 113 5.49 -11.74 4.77
CA HIS A 113 4.90 -12.21 6.02
C HIS A 113 3.47 -12.70 5.82
N THR A 114 2.67 -11.94 5.07
CA THR A 114 1.28 -12.32 4.74
C THR A 114 1.25 -13.64 3.98
N LEU A 115 2.06 -13.81 2.94
CA LEU A 115 2.17 -15.07 2.18
C LEU A 115 2.49 -16.25 3.09
N ARG A 116 3.54 -16.13 3.90
CA ARG A 116 3.95 -17.18 4.84
C ARG A 116 2.81 -17.55 5.79
N THR A 117 2.09 -16.55 6.28
CA THR A 117 0.94 -16.77 7.17
C THR A 117 -0.18 -17.53 6.44
N LEU A 118 -0.50 -17.15 5.21
CA LEU A 118 -1.53 -17.83 4.40
C LEU A 118 -1.14 -19.29 4.12
N LEU A 119 0.11 -19.54 3.71
CA LEU A 119 0.66 -20.87 3.46
C LEU A 119 0.63 -21.76 4.71
N SER A 120 0.86 -21.18 5.90
CA SER A 120 0.81 -21.93 7.16
C SER A 120 -0.59 -22.41 7.55
N PHE A 121 -1.64 -21.71 7.07
CA PHE A 121 -3.01 -22.11 7.33
C PHE A 121 -3.50 -23.21 6.39
N LEU A 122 -2.95 -23.34 5.18
CA LEU A 122 -3.46 -24.29 4.19
C LEU A 122 -3.59 -25.69 4.81
N PRO A 123 -4.75 -26.36 4.68
CA PRO A 123 -4.87 -27.75 5.04
C PRO A 123 -4.26 -28.52 3.88
N TRP A 124 -2.95 -28.61 3.94
CA TRP A 124 -2.09 -29.40 3.09
C TRP A 124 -2.52 -30.86 3.18
N ASP A 125 -3.27 -31.31 2.18
CA ASP A 125 -3.98 -32.60 2.06
C ASP A 125 -3.91 -33.50 3.30
N ALA A 126 -4.58 -33.07 4.38
CA ALA A 126 -4.71 -33.91 5.56
C ALA A 126 -5.59 -35.09 5.18
N THR A 127 -4.97 -36.27 5.20
CA THR A 127 -5.56 -37.57 4.96
C THR A 127 -6.87 -37.73 5.73
N ARG A 128 -8.01 -37.56 5.04
CA ARG A 128 -9.28 -38.28 5.17
C ARG A 128 -10.45 -37.38 4.75
N THR A 129 -11.14 -37.86 3.73
CA THR A 129 -12.56 -37.64 3.44
C THR A 129 -12.97 -36.25 2.94
N ALA A 130 -13.31 -36.20 1.65
CA ALA A 130 -14.27 -35.31 0.98
C ALA A 130 -13.86 -33.86 0.60
N GLY A 131 -12.63 -33.40 0.85
CA GLY A 131 -12.15 -32.08 0.38
C GLY A 131 -11.37 -32.15 -0.94
N ARG A 132 -11.62 -31.24 -1.90
CA ARG A 132 -10.72 -31.01 -3.05
C ARG A 132 -9.36 -30.49 -2.54
N CYS A 133 -8.27 -30.97 -3.14
CA CYS A 133 -6.90 -30.60 -2.80
C CYS A 133 -6.70 -29.07 -2.79
N CYS A 134 -6.01 -28.56 -1.78
CA CYS A 134 -5.74 -27.11 -1.66
C CYS A 134 -4.58 -26.65 -2.56
N LEU A 135 -3.97 -27.57 -3.32
CA LEU A 135 -2.87 -27.30 -4.24
C LEU A 135 -3.23 -26.22 -5.27
N THR A 136 -4.44 -26.26 -5.85
CA THR A 136 -4.90 -25.24 -6.80
C THR A 136 -4.91 -23.85 -6.17
N ILE A 137 -5.40 -23.75 -4.93
CA ILE A 137 -5.42 -22.48 -4.18
C ILE A 137 -4.00 -22.03 -3.84
N ALA A 138 -3.11 -22.96 -3.47
CA ALA A 138 -1.69 -22.65 -3.21
C ALA A 138 -0.99 -22.10 -4.46
N VAL A 139 -1.19 -22.73 -5.62
CA VAL A 139 -0.61 -22.30 -6.90
C VAL A 139 -1.14 -20.93 -7.30
N GLU A 140 -2.45 -20.70 -7.18
CA GLU A 140 -3.06 -19.40 -7.47
C GLU A 140 -2.55 -18.31 -6.51
N LEU A 141 -2.41 -18.62 -5.22
CA LEU A 141 -1.82 -17.73 -4.22
C LEU A 141 -0.38 -17.36 -4.60
N THR A 142 0.48 -18.35 -4.88
CA THR A 142 1.88 -18.13 -5.25
C THR A 142 1.99 -17.30 -6.52
N ARG A 143 1.22 -17.64 -7.56
CA ARG A 143 1.16 -16.86 -8.80
C ARG A 143 0.78 -15.42 -8.51
N CYS A 144 -0.27 -15.19 -7.74
CA CYS A 144 -0.74 -13.86 -7.42
C CYS A 144 0.32 -13.02 -6.69
N PHE A 145 1.07 -13.62 -5.77
CA PHE A 145 2.18 -12.93 -5.09
C PHE A 145 3.36 -12.66 -6.00
N VAL A 146 3.71 -13.60 -6.90
CA VAL A 146 4.73 -13.37 -7.92
C VAL A 146 4.33 -12.20 -8.82
N ASP A 147 3.08 -12.14 -9.29
CA ASP A 147 2.56 -11.07 -10.15
C ASP A 147 2.60 -9.70 -9.45
N ILE A 148 2.46 -9.63 -8.12
CA ILE A 148 2.61 -8.38 -7.35
C ILE A 148 4.05 -7.84 -7.44
N PHE A 149 5.05 -8.71 -7.34
CA PHE A 149 6.47 -8.32 -7.39
C PHE A 149 6.98 -8.16 -8.82
N LEU A 150 6.55 -9.04 -9.72
CA LEU A 150 6.91 -9.11 -11.13
C LEU A 150 5.63 -9.01 -11.99
N PRO A 151 5.07 -7.81 -12.20
CA PRO A 151 3.91 -7.62 -13.05
C PRO A 151 4.32 -7.71 -14.53
N LEU A 152 4.63 -8.93 -14.99
CA LEU A 152 5.15 -9.23 -16.32
C LEU A 152 4.19 -8.81 -17.46
N SER A 153 2.91 -8.62 -17.15
CA SER A 153 1.89 -8.17 -18.11
C SER A 153 1.85 -6.65 -18.33
N SER A 154 2.62 -5.86 -17.57
CA SER A 154 2.65 -4.40 -17.70
C SER A 154 3.97 -3.94 -18.30
N ALA A 155 3.91 -3.37 -19.51
CA ALA A 155 5.09 -2.92 -20.26
C ALA A 155 5.86 -1.76 -19.59
N ASP A 156 5.25 -1.07 -18.61
CA ASP A 156 5.76 0.20 -18.06
C ASP A 156 6.39 0.09 -16.65
N VAL A 157 6.45 -1.10 -16.06
CA VAL A 157 6.99 -1.24 -14.69
C VAL A 157 8.49 -1.54 -14.73
N ALA A 158 9.29 -0.56 -14.31
CA ALA A 158 10.73 -0.76 -14.09
C ALA A 158 10.94 -1.86 -13.03
N LEU A 159 11.45 -3.02 -13.47
CA LEU A 159 11.80 -4.14 -12.61
C LEU A 159 13.08 -3.81 -11.83
N SER A 160 13.07 -4.09 -10.53
CA SER A 160 14.25 -3.95 -9.67
C SER A 160 14.80 -5.32 -9.27
N SER A 161 16.09 -5.39 -8.96
CA SER A 161 16.69 -6.60 -8.38
C SER A 161 16.03 -7.02 -7.06
N GLN A 162 15.50 -6.06 -6.29
CA GLN A 162 14.74 -6.33 -5.06
C GLN A 162 13.41 -7.03 -5.35
N ASN A 163 12.70 -6.59 -6.39
CA ASN A 163 11.44 -7.23 -6.81
C ASN A 163 11.67 -8.67 -7.27
N PHE A 164 12.73 -8.89 -8.06
CA PHE A 164 13.10 -10.23 -8.49
C PHE A 164 13.44 -11.15 -7.31
N ASN A 165 14.24 -10.66 -6.36
CA ASN A 165 14.58 -11.41 -5.16
C ASN A 165 13.32 -11.72 -4.33
N ALA A 166 12.43 -10.75 -4.14
CA ALA A 166 11.16 -10.97 -3.44
C ALA A 166 10.31 -12.06 -4.12
N ALA A 167 10.20 -12.05 -5.46
CA ALA A 167 9.51 -13.10 -6.20
C ALA A 167 10.18 -14.47 -6.05
N LEU A 168 11.52 -14.53 -6.03
CA LEU A 168 12.25 -15.76 -5.74
C LEU A 168 11.94 -16.27 -4.34
N VAL A 169 11.88 -15.41 -3.33
CA VAL A 169 11.51 -15.77 -1.96
C VAL A 169 10.07 -16.30 -1.90
N VAL A 170 9.13 -15.72 -2.65
CA VAL A 170 7.75 -16.24 -2.77
C VAL A 170 7.77 -17.68 -3.28
N LEU A 171 8.50 -17.95 -4.36
CA LEU A 171 8.63 -19.29 -4.94
C LEU A 171 9.28 -20.26 -3.97
N GLN A 172 10.34 -19.85 -3.27
CA GLN A 172 11.00 -20.66 -2.25
C GLN A 172 10.06 -21.00 -1.08
N GLN A 173 9.30 -20.03 -0.56
CA GLN A 173 8.35 -20.28 0.52
C GLN A 173 7.23 -21.24 0.11
N ALA A 174 6.73 -21.09 -1.12
CA ALA A 174 5.73 -22.01 -1.67
C ALA A 174 6.30 -23.42 -1.84
N SER A 175 7.49 -23.55 -2.46
CA SER A 175 8.19 -24.83 -2.63
C SER A 175 8.39 -25.51 -1.28
N LEU A 176 8.98 -24.82 -0.30
CA LEU A 176 9.23 -25.37 1.04
C LEU A 176 7.94 -25.84 1.71
N SER A 177 6.83 -25.11 1.54
CA SER A 177 5.54 -25.50 2.12
C SER A 177 4.98 -26.77 1.47
N VAL A 178 5.12 -26.90 0.15
CA VAL A 178 4.72 -28.08 -0.62
C VAL A 178 5.64 -29.26 -0.31
N ASP A 179 6.95 -29.07 -0.32
CA ASP A 179 7.95 -30.10 -0.03
C ASP A 179 7.78 -30.65 1.39
N HIS A 180 7.53 -29.78 2.37
CA HIS A 180 7.25 -30.21 3.74
C HIS A 180 5.99 -31.09 3.82
N THR A 181 4.97 -30.76 3.03
CA THR A 181 3.69 -31.48 3.00
C THR A 181 3.77 -32.84 2.29
N TYR A 182 4.38 -32.85 1.10
CA TYR A 182 4.35 -33.99 0.19
C TYR A 182 5.66 -34.77 0.16
N SER A 183 6.60 -34.47 1.08
CA SER A 183 7.80 -35.28 1.24
C SER A 183 7.43 -36.73 1.50
N LEU A 184 7.88 -37.60 0.61
CA LEU A 184 7.84 -39.04 0.81
C LEU A 184 8.68 -39.35 2.06
N PRO A 185 8.17 -40.10 3.05
CA PRO A 185 9.01 -40.53 4.15
C PRO A 185 10.21 -41.27 3.57
N PRO A 186 11.44 -41.03 4.09
CA PRO A 186 12.60 -41.78 3.64
C PRO A 186 12.26 -43.25 3.81
N ARG A 187 12.32 -44.02 2.71
CA ARG A 187 12.09 -45.47 2.77
C ARG A 187 12.96 -46.00 3.89
N ALA A 188 12.35 -46.49 4.96
CA ALA A 188 13.05 -47.26 5.97
C ALA A 188 13.67 -48.42 5.20
N LEU A 189 14.99 -48.35 4.98
CA LEU A 189 15.77 -49.51 4.62
C LEU A 189 15.56 -50.47 5.79
N HIS A 190 14.62 -51.40 5.61
CA HIS A 190 14.52 -52.57 6.46
C HIS A 190 15.88 -53.27 6.35
N HIS A 191 16.75 -53.01 7.32
CA HIS A 191 17.87 -53.88 7.60
C HIS A 191 17.22 -55.16 8.11
N GLY A 192 17.03 -56.12 7.20
CA GLY A 192 16.82 -57.50 7.58
C GLY A 192 18.13 -57.97 8.18
N GLU A 193 18.18 -58.02 9.50
CA GLU A 193 19.11 -58.89 10.19
C GLU A 193 18.41 -60.25 10.29
N ASP A 194 18.89 -61.18 9.48
CA ASP A 194 18.70 -62.63 9.63
C ASP A 194 19.39 -63.15 10.90
#